data_AF-A0A7V4XFL6-F1
#
_entry.id   AF-A0A7V4XFL6-F1
#
_cell.length_a   1.000
_cell.length_b   1.000
_cell.length_c   1.000
_cell.angle_alpha   90.00
_cell.angle_beta   90.00
_cell.angle_gamma   90.00
#
_symmetry.space_group_name_H-M   'P 1'
#
loop_
_entity.id
_entity.type
_entity.pdbx_description
1 polymer ?
#
loop_
_entity_poly.entity_id
_entity_poly.type
_entity_poly.pdbx_seq_one_letter_code
_entity_poly.pdbx_strand_id
1 'polypeptide(L)'
;MKCGKAQELFSSYLENSIQPPMGVALEQHLSECPQCRAAYDRFHATTLLLDEMPEAEPPPDFHANLMARLERARRTAPKPVRWWHLDWPSVFTVRVPARAIAMAAVLILVFTALFRMTPLSGIAANVLGLQKAPHSSPYINGVVPAPKPYGAGSTAKSKSTGVGPGLLVGVRVDSNEPQGTVYIVQLSTDSTKPIGFNTYLVPENALNRGINESNIGNLVYTGYVTQGQGAAVKIEAGQPGINQRAKAALIVWRYANQNYSEIMFLPSGFGTVNANHSLSLSNVGIYDAFAELSSNYGIVIMAPGSWSQSTSISVNARTGETAMANAMQQLRLFWRPVASSVYIVGAGE
;
A
#
# COMPACT_ATOMS: atom_id res chain seq x y z
N MET A 1 22.28 2.92 -14.91
CA MET A 1 21.48 3.33 -16.10
C MET A 1 22.15 4.54 -16.77
N LYS A 2 21.86 4.84 -18.05
CA LYS A 2 22.35 6.06 -18.73
C LYS A 2 21.35 7.22 -18.57
N CYS A 3 21.85 8.47 -18.50
CA CYS A 3 21.03 9.67 -18.24
C CYS A 3 19.89 9.87 -19.26
N GLY A 4 20.12 9.66 -20.56
CA GLY A 4 19.05 9.81 -21.57
C GLY A 4 17.89 8.85 -21.34
N LYS A 5 18.19 7.58 -21.03
CA LYS A 5 17.17 6.58 -20.68
C LYS A 5 16.46 6.90 -19.35
N ALA A 6 17.13 7.58 -18.43
CA ALA A 6 16.52 8.05 -17.19
C ALA A 6 15.42 9.09 -17.47
N GLN A 7 15.73 10.06 -18.32
CA GLN A 7 14.84 11.17 -18.66
C GLN A 7 13.59 10.71 -19.42
N GLU A 8 13.73 9.74 -20.33
CA GLU A 8 12.60 9.10 -21.02
C GLU A 8 11.60 8.46 -20.06
N LEU A 9 12.07 8.03 -18.88
CA LEU A 9 11.26 7.34 -17.89
C LEU A 9 10.59 8.29 -16.88
N PHE A 10 10.86 9.59 -16.92
CA PHE A 10 10.32 10.53 -15.94
C PHE A 10 8.79 10.60 -15.93
N SER A 11 8.15 10.65 -17.11
CA SER A 11 6.70 10.68 -17.21
C SER A 11 6.08 9.37 -16.71
N SER A 12 6.57 8.23 -17.19
CA SER A 12 6.07 6.91 -16.77
C SER A 12 6.33 6.63 -15.28
N TYR A 13 7.41 7.18 -14.73
CA TYR A 13 7.69 7.12 -13.30
C TYR A 13 6.72 7.99 -12.50
N LEU A 14 6.44 9.21 -12.97
CA LEU A 14 5.48 10.12 -12.34
C LEU A 14 4.04 9.62 -12.40
N GLU A 15 3.64 9.01 -13.52
CA GLU A 15 2.33 8.42 -13.75
C GLU A 15 2.19 7.00 -13.20
N ASN A 16 3.25 6.45 -12.59
CA ASN A 16 3.31 5.09 -12.07
C ASN A 16 2.96 4.00 -13.12
N SER A 17 3.27 4.25 -14.39
CA SER A 17 3.09 3.31 -15.51
C SER A 17 4.39 2.56 -15.87
N ILE A 18 5.47 2.81 -15.13
CA ILE A 18 6.77 2.14 -15.29
C ILE A 18 6.79 0.71 -14.76
N GLN A 19 7.51 -0.18 -15.45
CA GLN A 19 7.72 -1.55 -14.99
C GLN A 19 8.59 -1.57 -13.71
N PRO A 20 8.25 -2.38 -12.69
CA PRO A 20 8.95 -2.39 -11.40
C PRO A 20 10.49 -2.49 -11.47
N PRO A 21 11.11 -3.37 -12.29
CA PRO A 21 12.58 -3.43 -12.38
C PRO A 21 13.22 -2.18 -13.01
N MET A 22 12.48 -1.46 -13.86
CA MET A 22 12.96 -0.20 -14.45
C MET A 22 12.82 0.98 -13.47
N GLY A 23 11.80 0.97 -12.62
CA GLY A 23 11.64 1.94 -11.53
C GLY A 23 12.82 1.92 -10.56
N VAL A 24 13.20 0.74 -10.07
CA VAL A 24 14.35 0.56 -9.16
C VAL A 24 15.65 1.06 -9.81
N ALA A 25 15.86 0.77 -11.09
CA ALA A 25 17.06 1.22 -11.81
C ALA A 25 17.09 2.75 -12.03
N LEU A 26 15.92 3.38 -12.16
CA LEU A 26 15.78 4.83 -12.24
C LEU A 26 16.07 5.49 -10.89
N GLU A 27 15.53 4.96 -9.80
CA GLU A 27 15.75 5.47 -8.45
C GLU A 27 17.21 5.42 -8.03
N GLN A 28 17.87 4.28 -8.25
CA GLN A 28 19.30 4.15 -8.01
C GLN A 28 20.09 5.18 -8.82
N HIS A 29 19.69 5.44 -10.07
CA HIS A 29 20.36 6.43 -10.90
C HIS A 29 20.12 7.87 -10.41
N LEU A 30 18.93 8.18 -9.91
CA LEU A 30 18.63 9.50 -9.33
C LEU A 30 19.37 9.71 -7.99
N SER A 31 19.71 8.65 -7.25
CA SER A 31 20.56 8.76 -6.05
C SER A 31 22.05 8.93 -6.38
N GLU A 32 22.51 8.38 -7.50
CA GLU A 32 23.91 8.43 -7.92
C GLU A 32 24.24 9.63 -8.83
N CYS A 33 23.25 10.19 -9.53
CA CYS A 33 23.43 11.25 -10.52
C CYS A 33 22.68 12.55 -10.15
N PRO A 34 23.38 13.59 -9.66
CA PRO A 34 22.75 14.85 -9.25
C PRO A 34 22.13 15.63 -10.42
N GLN A 35 22.66 15.47 -11.64
CA GLN A 35 22.12 16.13 -12.84
C GLN A 35 20.74 15.58 -13.20
N CYS A 36 20.58 14.25 -13.19
CA CYS A 36 19.30 13.61 -13.43
C CYS A 36 18.29 13.91 -12.32
N ARG A 37 18.77 14.01 -11.07
CA ARG A 37 17.94 14.44 -9.94
C ARG A 37 17.36 15.84 -10.14
N ALA A 38 18.22 16.82 -10.43
CA ALA A 38 17.79 18.19 -10.69
C ALA A 38 16.86 18.29 -11.91
N ALA A 39 17.09 17.49 -12.95
CA ALA A 39 16.22 17.43 -14.12
C ALA A 39 14.83 16.87 -13.77
N TYR A 40 14.76 15.81 -12.96
CA TYR A 40 13.51 15.24 -12.47
C TYR A 40 12.74 16.22 -11.58
N ASP A 41 13.42 16.92 -10.67
CA ASP A 41 12.79 17.89 -9.78
C ASP A 41 12.16 19.06 -10.57
N ARG A 42 12.82 19.54 -11.64
CA ARG A 42 12.25 20.55 -12.56
C ARG A 42 11.06 20.02 -13.35
N PHE A 43 11.14 18.79 -13.84
CA PHE A 43 10.04 18.14 -14.55
C PHE A 43 8.81 18.02 -13.64
N HIS A 44 9.00 17.52 -12.42
CA HIS A 44 7.94 17.39 -11.42
C HIS A 44 7.35 18.75 -10.97
N ALA A 45 8.18 19.78 -10.79
CA ALA A 45 7.68 21.12 -10.50
C ALA A 45 6.80 21.66 -11.64
N THR A 46 7.15 21.36 -12.89
CA THR A 46 6.36 21.76 -14.06
C THR A 46 5.01 21.07 -14.09
N THR A 47 4.94 19.77 -13.76
CA THR A 47 3.67 19.03 -13.69
C THR A 47 2.76 19.55 -12.58
N LEU A 48 3.32 20.02 -11.46
CA LEU A 48 2.52 20.61 -10.38
C LEU A 48 1.86 21.93 -10.80
N LEU A 49 2.55 22.78 -11.56
CA LEU A 49 1.98 24.02 -12.09
C LEU A 49 0.82 23.76 -13.06
N LEU A 50 0.87 22.65 -13.81
CA LEU A 50 -0.22 22.24 -14.70
C LEU A 50 -1.44 21.72 -13.93
N ASP A 51 -1.23 21.10 -12.77
CA ASP A 51 -2.29 20.55 -11.91
C ASP A 51 -3.06 21.66 -11.14
N GLU A 52 -2.48 22.86 -11.04
CA GLU A 52 -3.14 24.05 -10.48
C GLU A 52 -4.11 24.73 -11.45
N MET A 53 -4.16 24.29 -12.71
CA MET A 53 -5.10 24.82 -13.69
C MET A 53 -6.56 24.48 -13.30
N PRO A 54 -7.52 25.40 -13.56
CA PRO A 54 -8.92 25.16 -13.25
C PRO A 54 -9.44 23.93 -14.02
N GLU A 55 -10.15 23.07 -13.31
CA GLU A 55 -10.77 21.88 -13.89
C GLU A 55 -11.83 22.30 -14.91
N ALA A 56 -11.67 21.85 -16.15
CA ALA A 56 -12.60 22.18 -17.23
C ALA A 56 -13.92 21.42 -17.03
N GLU A 57 -15.03 22.15 -16.86
CA GLU A 57 -16.34 21.51 -16.78
C GLU A 57 -16.68 20.83 -18.12
N PRO A 58 -17.02 19.52 -18.10
CA PRO A 58 -17.45 18.84 -19.30
C PRO A 58 -18.81 19.39 -19.77
N PRO A 59 -19.11 19.35 -21.08
CA PRO A 59 -20.43 19.76 -21.58
C PRO A 59 -21.57 19.02 -20.87
N PRO A 60 -22.75 19.65 -20.66
CA PRO A 60 -23.83 19.09 -19.86
C PRO A 60 -24.31 17.70 -20.32
N ASP A 61 -24.18 17.38 -21.62
CA ASP A 61 -24.59 16.10 -22.19
C ASP A 61 -23.45 15.05 -22.29
N PHE A 62 -22.24 15.37 -21.83
CA PHE A 62 -21.08 14.49 -21.98
C PHE A 62 -21.28 13.16 -21.26
N HIS A 63 -21.76 13.21 -20.02
CA HIS A 63 -21.99 12.00 -19.21
C HIS A 63 -23.04 11.09 -19.85
N ALA A 64 -24.17 11.65 -20.30
CA ALA A 64 -25.24 10.89 -20.94
C ALA A 64 -24.76 10.23 -22.25
N ASN A 65 -24.03 10.98 -23.08
CA ASN A 65 -23.47 10.47 -24.33
C ASN A 65 -22.40 9.38 -24.11
N LEU A 66 -21.56 9.54 -23.08
CA LEU A 66 -20.55 8.54 -22.70
C LEU A 66 -21.21 7.24 -22.26
N MET A 67 -22.20 7.31 -21.37
CA MET A 67 -22.93 6.14 -20.88
C MET A 67 -23.65 5.40 -22.01
N ALA A 68 -24.29 6.14 -22.93
CA ALA A 68 -24.92 5.54 -24.12
C ALA A 68 -23.91 4.83 -25.02
N ARG A 69 -22.69 5.38 -25.18
CA ARG A 69 -21.61 4.72 -25.96
C ARG A 69 -21.09 3.48 -25.25
N LEU A 70 -20.88 3.52 -23.94
CA LEU A 70 -20.43 2.37 -23.13
C LEU A 70 -21.45 1.23 -23.16
N GLU A 71 -22.75 1.53 -23.10
CA GLU A 71 -23.79 0.50 -23.21
C GLU A 71 -23.81 -0.15 -24.59
N ARG A 72 -23.65 0.63 -25.67
CA ARG A 72 -23.52 0.06 -27.03
C ARG A 72 -22.28 -0.81 -27.16
N ALA A 73 -21.14 -0.38 -26.61
CA ALA A 73 -19.92 -1.18 -26.58
C ALA A 73 -20.11 -2.47 -25.77
N ARG A 74 -20.79 -2.43 -24.62
CA ARG A 74 -21.09 -3.61 -23.80
C ARG A 74 -22.03 -4.61 -24.49
N ARG A 75 -22.97 -4.12 -25.30
CA ARG A 75 -23.89 -4.97 -26.09
C ARG A 75 -23.21 -5.61 -27.30
N THR A 76 -22.18 -4.98 -27.85
CA THR A 76 -21.43 -5.45 -29.03
C THR A 76 -20.16 -6.22 -28.66
N ALA A 77 -19.69 -6.13 -27.41
CA ALA A 77 -18.58 -6.92 -26.92
C ALA A 77 -18.91 -8.43 -26.96
N PRO A 78 -18.02 -9.28 -27.50
CA PRO A 78 -18.20 -10.72 -27.46
C PRO A 78 -18.28 -11.17 -26.01
N LYS A 79 -19.35 -11.88 -25.65
CA LYS A 79 -19.50 -12.43 -24.29
C LYS A 79 -18.36 -13.43 -24.05
N PRO A 80 -17.68 -13.39 -22.89
CA PRO A 80 -16.66 -14.37 -22.57
C PRO A 80 -17.30 -15.76 -22.58
N VAL A 81 -16.82 -16.63 -23.48
CA VAL A 81 -17.28 -18.01 -23.56
C VAL A 81 -16.85 -18.68 -22.26
N ARG A 82 -17.81 -18.98 -21.38
CA ARG A 82 -17.54 -19.74 -20.15
C ARG A 82 -17.20 -21.16 -20.57
N TRP A 83 -15.91 -21.47 -20.62
CA TRP A 83 -15.37 -22.80 -20.95
C TRP A 83 -15.94 -23.96 -20.09
N TRP A 84 -16.57 -23.63 -18.96
CA TRP A 84 -17.30 -24.56 -18.10
C TRP A 84 -18.68 -25.00 -18.61
N HIS A 85 -19.23 -24.31 -19.61
CA HIS A 85 -20.51 -24.67 -20.28
C HIS A 85 -20.28 -25.30 -21.66
N LEU A 86 -19.03 -25.64 -21.98
CA LEU A 86 -18.75 -26.48 -23.14
C LEU A 86 -19.24 -27.89 -22.80
N ASP A 87 -20.01 -28.50 -23.69
CA ASP A 87 -20.40 -29.91 -23.59
C ASP A 87 -19.17 -30.82 -23.81
N TRP A 88 -18.32 -30.90 -22.78
CA TRP A 88 -17.16 -31.79 -22.69
C TRP A 88 -17.44 -33.23 -23.15
N PRO A 89 -18.64 -33.83 -22.92
CA PRO A 89 -18.92 -35.18 -23.40
C PRO A 89 -18.90 -35.31 -24.94
N SER A 90 -19.25 -34.25 -25.68
CA SER A 90 -19.27 -34.26 -27.15
C SER A 90 -17.90 -34.02 -27.78
N VAL A 91 -16.99 -33.37 -27.05
CA VAL A 91 -15.60 -33.15 -27.49
C VAL A 91 -14.76 -34.42 -27.35
N PHE A 92 -15.07 -35.28 -26.37
CA PHE A 92 -14.38 -36.54 -26.14
C PHE A 92 -14.96 -37.76 -26.89
N THR A 93 -16.06 -37.62 -27.63
CA THR A 93 -16.64 -38.70 -28.47
C THR A 93 -16.05 -38.80 -29.86
N VAL A 94 -15.16 -37.87 -30.25
CA VAL A 94 -14.31 -38.06 -31.41
C VAL A 94 -13.50 -39.35 -31.16
N ARG A 95 -13.73 -40.40 -31.96
CA ARG A 95 -12.99 -41.66 -31.91
C ARG A 95 -11.54 -41.39 -32.26
N VAL A 96 -10.77 -40.91 -31.29
CA VAL A 96 -9.34 -40.71 -31.43
C VAL A 96 -8.74 -42.10 -31.64
N PRO A 97 -8.12 -42.38 -32.79
CA PRO A 97 -7.54 -43.69 -33.04
C PRO A 97 -6.53 -43.98 -31.92
N ALA A 98 -6.55 -45.19 -31.36
CA ALA A 98 -5.71 -45.58 -30.21
C ALA A 98 -4.21 -45.23 -30.40
N ARG A 99 -3.76 -45.14 -31.65
CA ARG A 99 -2.42 -44.70 -32.06
C ARG A 99 -2.09 -43.25 -31.66
N ALA A 100 -3.07 -42.34 -31.66
CA ALA A 100 -2.86 -40.94 -31.27
C ALA A 100 -2.78 -40.76 -29.75
N ILE A 101 -3.53 -41.56 -28.98
CA ILE A 101 -3.42 -41.59 -27.51
C ILE A 101 -2.05 -42.12 -27.08
N ALA A 102 -1.59 -43.20 -27.73
CA ALA A 102 -0.25 -43.75 -27.48
C ALA A 102 0.87 -42.74 -27.81
N MET A 103 0.78 -42.03 -28.94
CA MET A 103 1.74 -40.98 -29.30
C MET A 103 1.76 -39.82 -28.30
N ALA A 104 0.59 -39.37 -27.84
CA ALA A 104 0.52 -38.30 -26.83
C ALA A 104 1.11 -38.75 -25.48
N ALA A 105 0.82 -39.98 -25.05
CA ALA A 105 1.40 -40.53 -23.83
C ALA A 105 2.92 -40.68 -23.92
N VAL A 106 3.44 -41.13 -25.08
CA VAL A 106 4.90 -41.21 -25.32
C VAL A 106 5.51 -39.83 -25.35
N LEU A 107 4.89 -38.83 -25.99
CA LEU A 107 5.40 -37.45 -25.99
C LEU A 107 5.43 -36.85 -24.58
N ILE A 108 4.41 -37.09 -23.75
CA ILE A 108 4.39 -36.64 -22.36
C ILE A 108 5.45 -37.36 -21.53
N LEU A 109 5.66 -38.67 -21.73
CA LEU A 109 6.72 -39.42 -21.06
C LEU A 109 8.11 -38.98 -21.50
N VAL A 110 8.32 -38.70 -22.78
CA VAL A 110 9.58 -38.15 -23.31
C VAL A 110 9.79 -36.74 -22.78
N PHE A 111 8.76 -35.90 -22.76
CA PHE A 111 8.85 -34.54 -22.23
C PHE A 111 9.16 -34.53 -20.74
N THR A 112 8.50 -35.38 -19.94
CA THR A 112 8.78 -35.51 -18.51
C THR A 112 10.16 -36.12 -18.22
N ALA A 113 10.62 -37.08 -19.03
CA ALA A 113 11.98 -37.61 -18.95
C ALA A 113 13.06 -36.58 -19.32
N LEU A 114 12.82 -35.81 -20.40
CA LEU A 114 13.69 -34.69 -20.80
C LEU A 114 13.74 -33.61 -19.72
N PHE A 115 12.59 -33.25 -19.13
CA PHE A 115 12.50 -32.26 -18.06
C PHE A 115 13.14 -32.73 -16.75
N ARG A 116 13.16 -34.05 -16.50
CA ARG A 116 13.88 -34.67 -15.37
C ARG A 116 15.40 -34.75 -15.61
N MET A 117 15.85 -34.81 -16.87
CA MET A 117 17.26 -35.00 -17.24
C MET A 117 18.01 -33.71 -17.59
N THR A 118 17.32 -32.58 -17.82
CA THR A 118 17.98 -31.27 -17.98
C THR A 118 18.07 -30.55 -16.63
N PRO A 119 19.26 -30.33 -16.04
CA PRO A 119 19.42 -29.42 -14.91
C PRO A 119 19.27 -27.98 -15.42
N LEU A 120 18.03 -27.48 -15.46
CA LEU A 120 17.74 -26.07 -15.69
C LEU A 120 18.17 -25.16 -14.51
N SER A 121 18.98 -25.67 -13.58
CA SER A 121 19.63 -24.90 -12.52
C SER A 121 20.98 -24.29 -12.94
N GLY A 122 21.47 -24.52 -14.16
CA GLY A 122 22.85 -24.17 -14.54
C GLY A 122 23.07 -23.06 -15.59
N ILE A 123 22.08 -22.65 -16.38
CA ILE A 123 22.32 -21.75 -17.55
C ILE A 123 21.93 -20.28 -17.30
N ALA A 124 21.32 -19.94 -16.16
CA ALA A 124 21.04 -18.52 -15.84
C ALA A 124 22.19 -17.78 -15.13
N ALA A 125 23.24 -18.46 -14.67
CA ALA A 125 24.22 -17.85 -13.76
C ALA A 125 25.57 -17.43 -14.40
N ASN A 126 25.90 -17.87 -15.62
CA ASN A 126 27.23 -17.63 -16.21
C ASN A 126 27.24 -16.69 -17.44
N VAL A 127 26.09 -16.17 -17.88
CA VAL A 127 26.01 -15.21 -19.02
C VAL A 127 25.98 -13.75 -18.54
N LEU A 128 25.69 -13.50 -17.27
CA LEU A 128 25.69 -12.16 -16.67
C LEU A 128 26.70 -12.18 -15.52
N GLY A 129 27.94 -11.77 -15.81
CA GLY A 129 29.05 -11.71 -14.86
C GLY A 129 28.77 -10.82 -13.65
N LEU A 130 27.99 -11.32 -12.70
CA LEU A 130 27.74 -10.73 -11.40
C LEU A 130 28.26 -11.68 -10.33
N GLN A 131 29.57 -11.87 -10.32
CA GLN A 131 30.25 -12.18 -9.07
C GLN A 131 30.57 -10.83 -8.41
N LYS A 132 29.81 -10.47 -7.39
CA LYS A 132 30.27 -9.47 -6.42
C LYS A 132 30.44 -10.14 -5.07
N ALA A 133 31.69 -10.18 -4.64
CA ALA A 133 32.11 -10.61 -3.31
C ALA A 133 31.38 -9.81 -2.21
N PRO A 134 31.27 -10.35 -0.98
CA PRO A 134 30.71 -9.60 0.13
C PRO A 134 31.72 -8.50 0.53
N HIS A 135 31.33 -7.24 0.32
CA HIS A 135 32.00 -6.11 0.98
C HIS A 135 31.20 -5.74 2.23
N SER A 136 31.83 -6.00 3.37
CA SER A 136 31.53 -5.35 4.63
C SER A 136 31.68 -3.84 4.46
N SER A 137 30.60 -3.09 4.66
CA SER A 137 30.65 -1.65 4.84
C SER A 137 30.57 -1.34 6.34
N PRO A 138 31.54 -0.61 6.92
CA PRO A 138 31.41 -0.07 8.26
C PRO A 138 30.56 1.20 8.18
N TYR A 139 29.33 1.15 8.67
CA TYR A 139 28.54 2.39 8.87
C TYR A 139 28.63 2.81 10.33
N ILE A 140 29.45 3.84 10.57
CA ILE A 140 29.44 4.69 11.76
C ILE A 140 28.47 5.84 11.50
N ASN A 141 27.52 6.01 12.43
CA ASN A 141 26.74 7.22 12.75
C ASN A 141 26.41 8.18 11.59
N GLY A 142 25.25 7.96 10.96
CA GLY A 142 24.55 8.94 10.14
C GLY A 142 23.08 8.58 10.11
N VAL A 143 22.23 9.36 10.77
CA VAL A 143 20.78 9.21 10.77
C VAL A 143 20.31 9.34 9.31
N VAL A 144 19.90 8.22 8.72
CA VAL A 144 19.26 8.19 7.40
C VAL A 144 17.78 8.52 7.63
N PRO A 145 17.23 9.63 7.11
CA PRO A 145 15.80 9.88 7.19
C PRO A 145 15.04 8.71 6.55
N ALA A 146 13.93 8.30 7.18
CA ALA A 146 13.14 7.19 6.69
C ALA A 146 12.75 7.44 5.22
N PRO A 147 12.84 6.43 4.33
CA PRO A 147 12.29 6.54 2.99
C PRO A 147 10.84 7.03 3.06
N LYS A 148 10.43 7.90 2.13
CA LYS A 148 9.02 8.31 2.01
C LYS A 148 8.17 7.08 1.65
N PRO A 149 6.89 7.00 2.04
CA PRO A 149 5.98 6.05 1.43
C PRO A 149 5.95 6.33 -0.07
N TYR A 150 6.18 5.31 -0.90
CA TYR A 150 6.18 5.43 -2.35
C TYR A 150 4.80 5.89 -2.84
N GLY A 151 4.62 7.18 -3.16
CA GLY A 151 3.31 7.76 -3.55
C GLY A 151 2.58 8.52 -2.44
N ALA A 152 3.12 8.61 -1.22
CA ALA A 152 2.71 9.67 -0.30
C ALA A 152 3.39 10.96 -0.77
N GLY A 153 2.71 11.68 -1.66
CA GLY A 153 3.21 12.93 -2.17
C GLY A 153 3.62 13.86 -1.04
N SER A 154 4.82 14.41 -1.13
CA SER A 154 5.26 15.55 -0.30
C SER A 154 4.25 16.71 -0.38
N THR A 155 3.46 16.77 -1.44
CA THR A 155 2.51 17.85 -1.75
C THR A 155 1.12 17.39 -2.22
N ALA A 156 0.90 16.13 -2.61
CA ALA A 156 -0.36 15.67 -3.19
C ALA A 156 -1.51 15.69 -2.16
N LYS A 157 -2.66 16.27 -2.53
CA LYS A 157 -3.93 16.21 -1.79
C LYS A 157 -4.10 14.76 -1.27
N SER A 158 -3.93 14.54 0.04
CA SER A 158 -4.13 13.20 0.59
C SER A 158 -5.58 12.85 0.35
N LYS A 159 -5.84 11.75 -0.35
CA LYS A 159 -7.19 11.31 -0.64
C LYS A 159 -7.86 10.97 0.70
N SER A 160 -8.59 11.94 1.25
CA SER A 160 -9.33 11.76 2.50
C SER A 160 -10.39 10.69 2.29
N THR A 161 -10.50 9.78 3.24
CA THR A 161 -11.44 8.66 3.18
C THR A 161 -12.31 8.65 4.41
N GLY A 162 -13.57 8.24 4.26
CA GLY A 162 -14.41 7.94 5.41
C GLY A 162 -13.81 6.79 6.20
N VAL A 163 -13.52 7.04 7.47
CA VAL A 163 -13.18 6.02 8.48
C VAL A 163 -14.40 5.68 9.35
N GLY A 164 -15.40 6.55 9.34
CA GLY A 164 -16.71 6.34 9.93
C GLY A 164 -17.65 7.49 9.57
N PRO A 165 -18.85 7.53 10.15
CA PRO A 165 -19.85 8.53 9.82
C PRO A 165 -19.37 9.96 10.07
N GLY A 166 -19.50 10.79 9.03
CA GLY A 166 -19.26 12.24 9.06
C GLY A 166 -17.80 12.69 9.10
N LEU A 167 -16.83 11.82 9.44
CA LEU A 167 -15.43 12.21 9.52
C LEU A 167 -14.59 11.53 8.43
N LEU A 168 -13.89 12.36 7.66
CA LEU A 168 -12.94 11.95 6.63
C LEU A 168 -11.52 12.14 7.17
N VAL A 169 -10.68 11.12 7.01
CA VAL A 169 -9.27 11.12 7.45
C VAL A 169 -8.36 10.92 6.24
N GLY A 170 -7.33 11.76 6.15
CA GLY A 170 -6.21 11.62 5.24
C GLY A 170 -4.91 11.61 6.04
N VAL A 171 -3.89 10.94 5.52
CA VAL A 171 -2.56 10.90 6.15
C VAL A 171 -1.52 11.38 5.15
N ARG A 172 -0.62 12.24 5.61
CA ARG A 172 0.56 12.69 4.87
C ARG A 172 1.79 12.50 5.73
N VAL A 173 2.93 12.28 5.08
CA VAL A 173 4.22 12.16 5.75
C VAL A 173 5.04 13.38 5.39
N ASP A 174 5.41 14.17 6.40
CA ASP A 174 6.45 15.16 6.25
C ASP A 174 7.80 14.45 6.37
N SER A 175 8.57 14.60 5.30
CA SER A 175 9.79 13.84 5.02
C SER A 175 11.01 14.74 4.94
N ASN A 176 10.83 16.02 5.24
CA ASN A 176 11.90 17.00 5.35
C ASN A 176 12.40 17.14 6.80
N GLU A 177 11.80 16.42 7.76
CA GLU A 177 12.20 16.45 9.16
C GLU A 177 13.44 15.56 9.38
N PRO A 178 14.61 16.14 9.74
CA PRO A 178 15.85 15.37 9.91
C PRO A 178 15.81 14.45 11.14
N GLN A 179 14.90 14.72 12.08
CA GLN A 179 14.84 14.08 13.40
C GLN A 179 13.87 12.90 13.48
N GLY A 180 13.20 12.51 12.39
CA GLY A 180 12.34 11.34 12.36
C GLY A 180 11.15 11.46 11.42
N THR A 181 10.28 10.45 11.42
CA THR A 181 9.08 10.43 10.58
C THR A 181 7.97 11.23 11.26
N VAL A 182 7.49 12.26 10.55
CA VAL A 182 6.38 13.11 11.01
C VAL A 182 5.16 12.85 10.14
N TYR A 183 4.03 12.61 10.79
CA TYR A 183 2.73 12.45 10.15
C TYR A 183 1.90 13.71 10.31
N ILE A 184 1.27 14.13 9.22
CA ILE A 184 0.24 15.16 9.20
C ILE A 184 -1.08 14.45 8.90
N VAL A 185 -1.90 14.26 9.94
CA VAL A 185 -3.23 13.69 9.83
C VAL A 185 -4.21 14.81 9.47
N GLN A 186 -4.77 14.73 8.27
CA GLN A 186 -5.74 15.69 7.75
C GLN A 186 -7.15 15.20 8.05
N LEU A 187 -7.94 16.03 8.71
CA LEU A 187 -9.32 15.74 9.09
C LEU A 187 -10.25 16.70 8.37
N SER A 188 -11.32 16.17 7.82
CA SER A 188 -12.34 16.96 7.11
C SER A 188 -13.71 16.32 7.27
N THR A 189 -14.74 17.05 6.86
CA THR A 189 -16.12 16.57 6.92
C THR A 189 -16.91 17.10 5.74
N ASP A 190 -17.84 16.30 5.26
CA ASP A 190 -18.92 16.66 4.35
C ASP A 190 -20.22 17.04 5.10
N SER A 191 -20.23 16.92 6.43
CA SER A 191 -21.35 17.29 7.29
C SER A 191 -21.56 18.80 7.30
N THR A 192 -22.83 19.21 7.21
CA THR A 192 -23.27 20.59 7.39
C THR A 192 -23.17 21.05 8.85
N LYS A 193 -23.14 20.11 9.81
CA LYS A 193 -22.92 20.39 11.23
C LYS A 193 -21.45 20.22 11.59
N PRO A 194 -20.87 21.11 12.43
CA PRO A 194 -19.51 20.95 12.94
C PRO A 194 -19.33 19.61 13.67
N ILE A 195 -18.21 18.95 13.44
CA ILE A 195 -17.83 17.73 14.15
C ILE A 195 -16.62 18.03 15.04
N GLY A 196 -16.82 17.99 16.35
CA GLY A 196 -15.74 18.05 17.33
C GLY A 196 -15.02 16.70 17.42
N PHE A 197 -13.70 16.74 17.55
CA PHE A 197 -12.86 15.56 17.70
C PHE A 197 -11.71 15.79 18.66
N ASN A 198 -11.24 14.71 19.27
CA ASN A 198 -10.05 14.67 20.10
C ASN A 198 -9.07 13.64 19.53
N THR A 199 -7.78 13.95 19.55
CA THR A 199 -6.71 13.03 19.15
C THR A 199 -5.80 12.75 20.33
N TYR A 200 -5.60 11.47 20.62
CA TYR A 200 -4.77 10.97 21.72
C TYR A 200 -3.60 10.16 21.16
N LEU A 201 -2.43 10.27 21.78
CA LEU A 201 -1.31 9.37 21.52
C LEU A 201 -1.42 8.17 22.47
N VAL A 202 -1.69 7.00 21.93
CA VAL A 202 -1.93 5.76 22.69
C VAL A 202 -0.60 5.23 23.22
N PRO A 203 -0.46 5.00 24.54
CA PRO A 203 0.74 4.41 25.10
C PRO A 203 0.80 2.91 24.77
N GLU A 204 2.00 2.37 24.56
CA GLU A 204 2.19 0.99 24.11
C GLU A 204 1.53 -0.04 25.03
N ASN A 205 1.52 0.21 26.34
CA ASN A 205 0.91 -0.67 27.34
C ASN A 205 -0.64 -0.64 27.35
N ALA A 206 -1.26 0.34 26.69
CA ALA A 206 -2.71 0.40 26.52
C ALA A 206 -3.18 -0.46 25.34
N LEU A 207 -2.36 -0.61 24.29
CA LEU A 207 -2.66 -1.53 23.18
C LEU A 207 -2.84 -2.97 23.67
N ASN A 208 -1.96 -3.41 24.57
CA ASN A 208 -2.01 -4.75 25.17
C ASN A 208 -3.25 -5.00 26.04
N ARG A 209 -3.84 -3.94 26.63
CA ARG A 209 -4.91 -4.04 27.66
C ARG A 209 -6.29 -3.62 27.15
N GLY A 210 -6.38 -3.20 25.88
CA GLY A 210 -7.56 -2.58 25.31
C GLY A 210 -7.67 -1.10 25.69
N ILE A 211 -8.14 -0.28 24.76
CA ILE A 211 -8.23 1.18 24.93
C ILE A 211 -9.60 1.54 25.49
N ASN A 212 -9.64 2.30 26.57
CA ASN A 212 -10.83 2.78 27.26
C ASN A 212 -10.59 4.19 27.82
N GLU A 213 -11.62 4.83 28.36
CA GLU A 213 -11.51 6.21 28.88
C GLU A 213 -10.49 6.37 30.01
N SER A 214 -10.25 5.31 30.81
CA SER A 214 -9.31 5.34 31.95
C SER A 214 -7.84 5.17 31.56
N ASN A 215 -7.56 4.67 30.35
CA ASN A 215 -6.21 4.48 29.82
C ASN A 215 -6.03 5.10 28.42
N ILE A 216 -6.96 5.97 28.04
CA ILE A 216 -6.86 6.77 26.83
C ILE A 216 -5.59 7.60 26.96
N GLY A 217 -4.77 7.58 25.92
CA GLY A 217 -3.41 8.11 26.00
C GLY A 217 -3.33 9.62 26.18
N ASN A 218 -2.16 10.20 25.93
CA ASN A 218 -1.98 11.64 26.11
C ASN A 218 -2.79 12.41 25.07
N LEU A 219 -3.65 13.34 25.50
CA LEU A 219 -4.37 14.24 24.60
C LEU A 219 -3.36 15.11 23.84
N VAL A 220 -3.30 14.97 22.52
CA VAL A 220 -2.39 15.72 21.65
C VAL A 220 -3.08 16.89 20.99
N TYR A 221 -4.36 16.73 20.65
CA TYR A 221 -5.10 17.75 19.92
C TYR A 221 -6.60 17.68 20.22
N THR A 222 -7.24 18.83 20.32
CA THR A 222 -8.70 18.98 20.36
C THR A 222 -9.11 20.03 19.35
N GLY A 223 -10.18 19.78 18.60
CA GLY A 223 -10.64 20.72 17.60
C GLY A 223 -11.96 20.33 16.99
N TYR A 224 -12.32 21.03 15.92
CA TYR A 224 -13.52 20.77 15.15
C TYR A 224 -13.22 20.87 13.66
N VAL A 225 -14.02 20.16 12.86
CA VAL A 225 -14.04 20.29 11.40
C VAL A 225 -15.42 20.75 10.96
N THR A 226 -15.46 21.58 9.92
CA THR A 226 -16.69 21.99 9.24
C THR A 226 -16.54 21.78 7.73
N GLN A 227 -17.65 21.85 7.00
CA GLN A 227 -17.62 21.76 5.54
C GLN A 227 -16.74 22.87 4.97
N GLY A 228 -15.68 22.49 4.24
CA GLY A 228 -14.70 23.41 3.66
C GLY A 228 -13.57 23.88 4.60
N GLN A 229 -13.65 23.58 5.89
CA GLN A 229 -12.58 23.89 6.85
C GLN A 229 -12.18 22.62 7.63
N GLY A 230 -11.07 22.02 7.19
CA GLY A 230 -10.47 20.86 7.83
C GLY A 230 -9.53 21.22 8.99
N ALA A 231 -8.99 20.20 9.63
CA ALA A 231 -7.96 20.30 10.65
C ALA A 231 -6.74 19.45 10.27
N ALA A 232 -5.56 19.82 10.77
CA ALA A 232 -4.33 19.07 10.56
C ALA A 232 -3.67 18.80 11.92
N VAL A 233 -3.42 17.53 12.22
CA VAL A 233 -2.78 17.09 13.47
C VAL A 233 -1.39 16.55 13.15
N LYS A 234 -0.36 17.17 13.72
CA LYS A 234 1.03 16.71 13.60
C LYS A 234 1.30 15.62 14.62
N ILE A 235 1.81 14.47 14.19
CA ILE A 235 2.17 13.34 15.04
C ILE A 235 3.58 12.88 14.71
N GLU A 236 4.46 12.91 15.69
CA GLU A 236 5.86 12.52 15.51
C GLU A 236 6.00 11.03 15.83
N ALA A 237 6.28 10.19 14.83
CA ALA A 237 6.49 8.75 15.03
C ALA A 237 7.89 8.41 15.54
N GLY A 238 8.83 9.37 15.51
CA GLY A 238 10.21 9.19 15.97
C GLY A 238 11.16 8.76 14.86
N GLN A 239 12.41 8.48 15.23
CA GLN A 239 13.46 8.09 14.28
C GLN A 239 13.28 6.62 13.84
N PRO A 240 13.44 6.31 12.54
CA PRO A 240 13.50 4.92 12.11
C PRO A 240 14.65 4.20 12.83
N GLY A 241 14.37 3.01 13.34
CA GLY A 241 15.36 2.22 14.07
C GLY A 241 14.91 0.77 14.24
N ILE A 242 15.86 -0.11 14.56
CA ILE A 242 15.59 -1.53 14.81
C ILE A 242 14.70 -1.66 16.06
N ASN A 243 13.67 -2.49 16.00
CA ASN A 243 12.69 -2.73 17.07
C ASN A 243 11.87 -1.50 17.50
N GLN A 244 11.77 -0.47 16.66
CA GLN A 244 10.84 0.62 16.92
C GLN A 244 9.42 0.20 16.56
N ARG A 245 8.55 0.21 17.58
CA ARG A 245 7.13 -0.10 17.43
C ARG A 245 6.40 1.11 16.86
N ALA A 246 5.36 0.85 16.09
CA ALA A 246 4.53 1.87 15.48
C ALA A 246 3.82 2.65 16.58
N LYS A 247 3.85 3.99 16.49
CA LYS A 247 3.05 4.82 17.38
C LYS A 247 1.59 4.67 17.00
N ALA A 248 0.73 4.62 18.00
CA ALA A 248 -0.71 4.56 17.79
C ALA A 248 -1.36 5.90 18.16
N ALA A 249 -2.18 6.42 17.26
CA ALA A 249 -2.97 7.62 17.49
C ALA A 249 -4.45 7.27 17.46
N LEU A 250 -5.20 7.65 18.50
CA LEU A 250 -6.63 7.43 18.61
C LEU A 250 -7.36 8.74 18.36
N ILE A 251 -8.26 8.74 17.38
CA ILE A 251 -9.13 9.86 17.07
C ILE A 251 -10.53 9.48 17.56
N VAL A 252 -11.13 10.33 18.38
CA VAL A 252 -12.49 10.13 18.92
C VAL A 252 -13.34 11.31 18.50
N TRP A 253 -14.52 11.04 17.94
CA TRP A 253 -15.48 12.08 17.56
C TRP A 253 -16.90 11.63 17.87
N ARG A 254 -17.82 12.60 17.88
CA ARG A 254 -19.24 12.35 18.07
C ARG A 254 -20.00 12.75 16.82
N TYR A 255 -20.82 11.85 16.29
CA TYR A 255 -21.67 12.10 15.13
C TYR A 255 -23.04 11.46 15.34
N ALA A 256 -24.11 12.16 14.98
CA ALA A 256 -25.50 11.69 15.17
C ALA A 256 -25.80 11.11 16.57
N ASN A 257 -25.26 11.72 17.63
CA ASN A 257 -25.40 11.31 19.03
C ASN A 257 -24.71 9.97 19.41
N GLN A 258 -23.88 9.43 18.52
CA GLN A 258 -23.03 8.26 18.75
C GLN A 258 -21.56 8.66 18.81
N ASN A 259 -20.79 7.95 19.63
CA ASN A 259 -19.35 8.13 19.73
C ASN A 259 -18.67 7.15 18.77
N TYR A 260 -17.73 7.65 17.99
CA TYR A 260 -16.92 6.87 17.08
C TYR A 260 -15.44 7.06 17.44
N SER A 261 -14.65 6.04 17.15
CA SER A 261 -13.22 6.09 17.34
C SER A 261 -12.50 5.34 16.24
N GLU A 262 -11.37 5.91 15.81
CA GLU A 262 -10.48 5.33 14.82
C GLU A 262 -9.07 5.35 15.39
N ILE A 263 -8.38 4.22 15.32
CA ILE A 263 -6.98 4.11 15.70
C ILE A 263 -6.11 4.03 14.43
N MET A 264 -5.00 4.75 14.45
CA MET A 264 -4.03 4.81 13.37
C MET A 264 -2.68 4.33 13.88
N PHE A 265 -2.12 3.32 13.21
CA PHE A 265 -0.79 2.79 13.48
C PHE A 265 0.21 3.44 12.52
N LEU A 266 1.19 4.13 13.10
CA LEU A 266 2.11 5.03 12.43
C LEU A 266 3.55 4.52 12.60
N PRO A 267 4.15 3.91 11.57
CA PRO A 267 5.51 3.39 11.69
C PRO A 267 6.54 4.52 11.75
N SER A 268 7.66 4.29 12.42
CA SER A 268 8.77 5.26 12.48
C SER A 268 9.60 5.32 11.19
N GLY A 269 9.36 4.42 10.23
CA GLY A 269 9.88 4.50 8.87
C GLY A 269 9.13 3.64 7.86
N PHE A 270 9.32 3.92 6.57
CA PHE A 270 8.76 3.15 5.46
C PHE A 270 9.87 2.35 4.76
N GLY A 271 9.52 1.17 4.25
CA GLY A 271 10.32 0.54 3.18
C GLY A 271 11.71 0.02 3.56
N THR A 272 12.01 -0.26 4.82
CA THR A 272 13.12 -1.16 5.18
C THR A 272 12.52 -2.57 5.22
N VAL A 273 12.84 -3.57 4.40
CA VAL A 273 14.12 -3.97 3.81
C VAL A 273 13.85 -4.71 2.49
N ASN A 274 14.83 -4.72 1.58
CA ASN A 274 14.95 -5.61 0.41
C ASN A 274 15.01 -7.13 0.76
N ALA A 275 14.37 -7.56 1.84
CA ALA A 275 14.39 -8.93 2.36
C ALA A 275 12.96 -9.42 2.61
N ASN A 276 12.73 -10.72 2.46
CA ASN A 276 11.51 -11.34 2.98
C ASN A 276 11.45 -11.07 4.50
N HIS A 277 10.44 -10.33 4.96
CA HIS A 277 10.16 -10.19 6.38
C HIS A 277 9.18 -11.27 6.80
N SER A 278 9.55 -12.00 7.85
CA SER A 278 8.69 -12.98 8.50
C SER A 278 8.27 -12.44 9.86
N LEU A 279 6.98 -12.20 10.03
CA LEU A 279 6.36 -11.83 11.29
C LEU A 279 5.51 -13.01 11.78
N SER A 280 5.72 -13.48 13.01
CA SER A 280 4.89 -14.51 13.61
C SER A 280 4.47 -14.09 15.00
N LEU A 281 3.17 -13.93 15.20
CA LEU A 281 2.56 -13.50 16.45
C LEU A 281 1.55 -14.56 16.90
N SER A 282 1.57 -14.88 18.18
CA SER A 282 0.71 -15.90 18.77
C SER A 282 0.03 -15.36 20.02
N ASN A 283 -1.31 -15.40 20.05
CA ASN A 283 -2.13 -14.98 21.18
C ASN A 283 -1.84 -13.53 21.66
N VAL A 284 -1.78 -12.59 20.71
CA VAL A 284 -1.59 -11.16 20.97
C VAL A 284 -2.89 -10.39 20.75
N GLY A 285 -3.03 -9.19 21.31
CA GLY A 285 -4.17 -8.33 21.00
C GLY A 285 -4.18 -7.93 19.52
N ILE A 286 -5.36 -7.74 18.93
CA ILE A 286 -5.46 -7.38 17.51
C ILE A 286 -4.73 -6.07 17.16
N TYR A 287 -4.76 -5.08 18.05
CA TYR A 287 -4.03 -3.83 17.86
C TYR A 287 -2.52 -4.00 18.03
N ASP A 288 -2.09 -4.96 18.85
CA ASP A 288 -0.68 -5.32 18.91
C ASP A 288 -0.22 -5.91 17.59
N ALA A 289 -1.02 -6.80 17.00
CA ALA A 289 -0.75 -7.35 15.68
C ALA A 289 -0.67 -6.26 14.61
N PHE A 290 -1.54 -5.24 14.65
CA PHE A 290 -1.47 -4.12 13.71
C PHE A 290 -0.28 -3.21 13.95
N ALA A 291 0.07 -2.92 15.20
CA ALA A 291 1.28 -2.16 15.51
C ALA A 291 2.54 -2.89 15.00
N GLU A 292 2.63 -4.20 15.19
CA GLU A 292 3.75 -5.01 14.68
C GLU A 292 3.77 -5.07 13.14
N LEU A 293 2.63 -5.28 12.49
CA LEU A 293 2.53 -5.26 11.02
C LEU A 293 2.94 -3.91 10.46
N SER A 294 2.43 -2.84 11.05
CA SER A 294 2.75 -1.46 10.68
C SER A 294 4.26 -1.21 10.74
N SER A 295 4.89 -1.60 11.85
CA SER A 295 6.32 -1.41 12.09
C SER A 295 7.19 -2.24 11.14
N ASN A 296 6.88 -3.54 11.01
CA ASN A 296 7.73 -4.47 10.28
C ASN A 296 7.66 -4.29 8.77
N TYR A 297 6.52 -3.84 8.25
CA TYR A 297 6.32 -3.66 6.81
C TYR A 297 6.30 -2.18 6.39
N GLY A 298 6.46 -1.25 7.32
CA GLY A 298 6.45 0.19 7.05
C GLY A 298 5.15 0.64 6.40
N ILE A 299 4.01 0.28 7.00
CA ILE A 299 2.67 0.60 6.50
C ILE A 299 1.85 1.31 7.57
N VAL A 300 0.99 2.24 7.14
CA VAL A 300 -0.03 2.85 8.00
C VAL A 300 -1.28 1.98 7.94
N ILE A 301 -1.80 1.65 9.12
CA ILE A 301 -3.05 0.90 9.27
C ILE A 301 -4.02 1.79 10.05
N MET A 302 -5.22 1.97 9.51
CA MET A 302 -6.36 2.59 10.18
C MET A 302 -7.38 1.50 10.49
N ALA A 303 -7.80 1.42 11.75
CA ALA A 303 -8.78 0.45 12.20
C ALA A 303 -9.77 1.09 13.20
N PRO A 304 -11.00 0.57 13.31
CA PRO A 304 -11.94 0.98 14.34
C PRO A 304 -11.34 0.84 15.73
N GLY A 305 -11.58 1.80 16.62
CA GLY A 305 -11.04 1.83 17.98
C GLY A 305 -11.75 0.94 19.01
N SER A 306 -12.69 0.08 18.59
CA SER A 306 -13.56 -0.71 19.47
C SER A 306 -13.26 -2.22 19.55
N TRP A 307 -12.21 -2.72 18.89
CA TRP A 307 -11.84 -4.14 18.93
C TRP A 307 -11.01 -4.51 20.16
N SER A 308 -11.27 -5.71 20.68
CA SER A 308 -10.60 -6.25 21.89
C SER A 308 -10.30 -7.75 21.81
N GLN A 309 -10.23 -8.31 20.60
CA GLN A 309 -9.99 -9.75 20.40
C GLN A 309 -8.49 -10.11 20.37
N SER A 310 -8.15 -11.28 20.91
CA SER A 310 -6.83 -11.88 20.74
C SER A 310 -6.72 -12.59 19.39
N THR A 311 -5.52 -12.61 18.82
CA THR A 311 -5.26 -13.17 17.51
C THR A 311 -3.87 -13.82 17.40
N SER A 312 -3.71 -14.64 16.38
CA SER A 312 -2.45 -15.22 15.95
C SER A 312 -2.32 -15.04 14.45
N ILE A 313 -1.20 -14.49 13.99
CA ILE A 313 -0.92 -14.29 12.57
C ILE A 313 0.52 -14.70 12.26
N SER A 314 0.73 -15.30 11.10
CA SER A 314 2.06 -15.57 10.55
C SER A 314 2.13 -15.05 9.13
N VAL A 315 2.95 -14.01 8.93
CA VAL A 315 3.05 -13.28 7.66
C VAL A 315 4.47 -13.36 7.16
N ASN A 316 4.64 -13.87 5.94
CA ASN A 316 5.90 -13.79 5.21
C ASN A 316 5.64 -13.02 3.91
N ALA A 317 6.27 -11.86 3.78
CA ALA A 317 5.98 -10.93 2.69
C ALA A 317 7.19 -10.07 2.34
N ARG A 318 7.24 -9.63 1.08
CA ARG A 318 8.23 -8.67 0.56
C ARG A 318 7.73 -7.24 0.54
N THR A 319 6.41 -7.07 0.50
CA THR A 319 5.76 -5.77 0.38
C THR A 319 4.68 -5.64 1.44
N GLY A 320 4.41 -4.40 1.85
CA GLY A 320 3.34 -4.10 2.79
C GLY A 320 1.95 -4.54 2.29
N GLU A 321 1.70 -4.46 0.99
CA GLU A 321 0.44 -4.92 0.39
C GLU A 321 0.27 -6.43 0.53
N THR A 322 1.31 -7.21 0.18
CA THR A 322 1.28 -8.67 0.39
C THR A 322 1.17 -9.04 1.86
N ALA A 323 1.79 -8.26 2.75
CA ALA A 323 1.67 -8.47 4.18
C ALA A 323 0.23 -8.24 4.67
N MET A 324 -0.42 -7.16 4.21
CA MET A 324 -1.82 -6.87 4.49
C MET A 324 -2.73 -7.98 3.95
N ALA A 325 -2.59 -8.38 2.69
CA ALA A 325 -3.39 -9.44 2.11
C ALA A 325 -3.31 -10.74 2.93
N ASN A 326 -2.09 -11.16 3.29
CA ASN A 326 -1.85 -12.37 4.09
C ASN A 326 -2.41 -12.26 5.51
N ALA A 327 -2.17 -11.13 6.18
CA ALA A 327 -2.64 -10.88 7.55
C ALA A 327 -4.17 -10.86 7.60
N MET A 328 -4.81 -10.07 6.72
CA MET A 328 -6.26 -9.88 6.74
C MET A 328 -7.02 -11.16 6.38
N GLN A 329 -6.46 -11.99 5.50
CA GLN A 329 -7.01 -13.31 5.21
C GLN A 329 -7.04 -14.21 6.46
N GLN A 330 -5.99 -14.19 7.27
CA GLN A 330 -5.94 -14.97 8.52
C GLN A 330 -6.88 -14.40 9.59
N LEU A 331 -6.93 -13.07 9.70
CA LEU A 331 -7.80 -12.35 10.63
C LEU A 331 -9.28 -12.36 10.23
N ARG A 332 -9.60 -12.74 8.99
CA ARG A 332 -10.95 -12.63 8.39
C ARG A 332 -11.51 -11.20 8.47
N LEU A 333 -10.64 -10.23 8.21
CA LEU A 333 -11.00 -8.81 8.19
C LEU A 333 -11.02 -8.29 6.76
N PHE A 334 -11.91 -7.33 6.52
CA PHE A 334 -11.88 -6.56 5.27
C PHE A 334 -10.75 -5.53 5.33
N TRP A 335 -10.15 -5.24 4.18
CA TRP A 335 -9.20 -4.16 4.06
C TRP A 335 -9.28 -3.49 2.69
N ARG A 336 -8.85 -2.22 2.64
CA ARG A 336 -8.81 -1.42 1.42
C ARG A 336 -7.60 -0.49 1.41
N PRO A 337 -6.82 -0.42 0.32
CA PRO A 337 -5.81 0.62 0.14
C PRO A 337 -6.49 1.97 -0.09
N VAL A 338 -6.01 2.99 0.62
CA VAL A 338 -6.46 4.39 0.48
C VAL A 338 -5.45 5.19 -0.33
N ALA A 339 -4.18 4.94 -0.04
CA ALA A 339 -3.01 5.42 -0.75
C ALA A 339 -1.93 4.34 -0.64
N SER A 340 -0.79 4.53 -1.31
CA SER A 340 0.33 3.61 -1.18
C SER A 340 0.80 3.49 0.28
N SER A 341 0.91 2.26 0.77
CA SER A 341 1.28 1.95 2.16
C SER A 341 0.32 2.49 3.22
N VAL A 342 -0.90 2.90 2.86
CA VAL A 342 -1.93 3.37 3.80
C VAL A 342 -3.21 2.55 3.59
N TYR A 343 -3.63 1.83 4.62
CA TYR A 343 -4.74 0.88 4.54
C TYR A 343 -5.79 1.16 5.61
N ILE A 344 -7.06 0.98 5.25
CA ILE A 344 -8.15 0.86 6.22
C ILE A 344 -8.49 -0.60 6.39
N VAL A 345 -8.76 -1.00 7.63
CA VAL A 345 -9.25 -2.32 8.01
C VAL A 345 -10.65 -2.19 8.61
N GLY A 346 -11.52 -3.13 8.31
CA GLY A 346 -12.88 -3.20 8.85
C GLY A 346 -13.23 -4.62 9.28
N ALA A 347 -14.29 -4.76 10.07
CA ALA A 347 -14.82 -6.07 10.41
C ALA A 347 -15.33 -6.76 9.14
N GLY A 348 -15.07 -8.06 8.99
CA GLY A 348 -15.70 -8.87 7.95
C GLY A 348 -17.20 -8.99 8.24
N GLU A 349 -18.03 -8.87 7.20
CA GLU A 349 -19.45 -9.24 7.27
C GLU A 349 -19.64 -10.75 7.46
#